data_AF-A0A932JRJ1-F1
#
_entry.id   AF-A0A932JRJ1-F1
#
_cell.length_a   1.000
_cell.length_b   1.000
_cell.length_c   1.000
_cell.angle_alpha   90.00
_cell.angle_beta   90.00
_cell.angle_gamma   90.00
#
_symmetry.space_group_name_H-M   'P 1'
#
loop_
_entity.id
_entity.type
_entity.pdbx_description
1 polymer ?
#
loop_
_entity_poly.entity_id
_entity_poly.type
_entity_poly.pdbx_seq_one_letter_code
_entity_poly.pdbx_strand_id
1 'polypeptide(L)' 'MEPSDPVKLAEYLERMIAGLEQTSESLKFEIPYYKPDDIQGHYAKKFLASVLEQAEQARKRLEELRPTLPAKPSGPKGQ' A
#
# COMPACT_ATOMS: atom_id res chain seq x y z
N MET A 1 1.99 5.15 14.46
CA MET A 1 1.03 4.35 15.25
C MET A 1 -0.21 4.19 14.39
N GLU A 2 -0.72 2.97 14.24
CA GLU A 2 -1.94 2.74 13.45
C GLU A 2 -3.18 3.28 14.19
N PRO A 3 -4.16 3.87 13.48
CA PRO A 3 -5.41 4.29 14.09
C PRO A 3 -6.26 3.11 14.57
N SER A 4 -6.93 3.26 15.71
CA SER A 4 -7.92 2.28 16.21
C SER A 4 -9.33 2.52 15.67
N ASP A 5 -9.63 3.74 15.22
CA ASP A 5 -10.89 4.07 14.56
C ASP A 5 -10.94 3.44 13.16
N PRO A 6 -12.00 2.70 12.80
CA PRO A 6 -12.05 1.93 11.56
C PRO A 6 -12.04 2.82 10.31
N VAL A 7 -12.61 4.03 10.36
CA VAL A 7 -12.57 4.96 9.21
C VAL A 7 -11.16 5.48 9.00
N LYS A 8 -10.49 5.92 10.06
CA LYS A 8 -9.09 6.38 9.99
C LYS A 8 -8.14 5.24 9.64
N LEU A 9 -8.42 4.02 10.08
CA LEU A 9 -7.64 2.85 9.71
C LEU A 9 -7.78 2.54 8.22
N ALA A 10 -8.99 2.65 7.65
CA ALA A 10 -9.18 2.51 6.21
C ALA A 10 -8.39 3.56 5.41
N GLU A 11 -8.48 4.84 5.79
CA GLU A 11 -7.71 5.92 5.15
C GLU A 11 -6.19 5.70 5.27
N TYR A 12 -5.74 5.20 6.43
CA TYR A 12 -4.35 4.86 6.67
C TYR A 12 -3.88 3.73 5.74
N LEU A 13 -4.67 2.65 5.64
CA LEU A 13 -4.36 1.52 4.75
C LEU A 13 -4.38 1.94 3.29
N GLU A 14 -5.33 2.78 2.85
CA GLU A 14 -5.37 3.33 1.48
C GLU A 14 -4.11 4.13 1.16
N ARG A 15 -3.66 5.03 2.06
CA ARG A 15 -2.41 5.79 1.88
C ARG A 15 -1.18 4.90 1.89
N MET A 16 -1.16 3.88 2.74
CA MET A 16 -0.07 2.91 2.79
C MET A 16 0.02 2.13 1.47
N ILE A 17 -1.10 1.63 0.96
CA ILE A 17 -1.18 0.93 -0.33
C ILE A 17 -0.63 1.82 -1.44
N ALA A 18 -1.09 3.08 -1.54
CA ALA A 18 -0.62 4.00 -2.56
C ALA A 18 0.90 4.25 -2.49
N GLY A 19 1.44 4.44 -1.28
CA GLY A 19 2.89 4.61 -1.09
C GLY A 19 3.69 3.37 -1.46
N LEU A 20 3.19 2.17 -1.13
CA LEU A 20 3.83 0.90 -1.49
C LEU A 20 3.75 0.64 -3.00
N GLU A 21 2.64 0.98 -3.66
CA GLU A 21 2.49 0.90 -5.11
C GLU A 21 3.52 1.78 -5.82
N GLN A 22 3.60 3.07 -5.44
CA GLN A 22 4.58 4.00 -5.98
C GLN A 22 6.01 3.51 -5.77
N THR A 23 6.32 2.99 -4.57
CA THR A 23 7.64 2.41 -4.27
C THR A 23 7.93 1.21 -5.17
N SER A 24 6.95 0.33 -5.37
CA SER A 24 7.10 -0.85 -6.21
C SER A 24 7.34 -0.49 -7.67
N GLU A 25 6.72 0.57 -8.18
CA GLU A 25 6.92 1.07 -9.54
C GLU A 25 8.32 1.64 -9.73
N SER A 26 8.80 2.45 -8.77
CA SER A 26 10.18 2.96 -8.77
C SER A 26 11.19 1.81 -8.81
N LEU A 27 11.03 0.82 -7.92
CA LEU A 27 11.93 -0.33 -7.86
C LEU A 27 11.89 -1.17 -9.15
N LYS A 28 10.70 -1.41 -9.72
CA LYS A 28 10.57 -2.14 -10.99
C LYS A 28 11.25 -1.39 -12.15
N PHE A 29 11.24 -0.06 -12.12
CA PHE A 29 11.95 0.77 -13.08
C PHE A 29 13.46 0.74 -12.87
N GLU A 30 13.94 0.86 -11.62
CA GLU A 30 15.37 0.94 -11.29
C GLU A 30 16.10 -0.40 -11.43
N ILE A 31 15.48 -1.50 -11.00
CA ILE A 31 16.13 -2.83 -10.89
C ILE A 31 16.82 -3.28 -12.19
N PRO A 32 16.20 -3.14 -13.39
CA PRO A 32 16.83 -3.49 -14.66
C PRO A 32 18.15 -2.78 -14.96
N TYR A 33 18.42 -1.63 -14.32
CA TYR A 33 19.64 -0.86 -14.53
C TYR A 33 20.82 -1.30 -13.64
N TYR A 34 20.58 -2.14 -12.62
CA TYR A 34 21.66 -2.72 -11.85
C TYR A 34 22.40 -3.81 -12.64
N LYS A 35 23.70 -3.94 -12.39
CA LYS A 35 24.48 -5.05 -12.96
C LYS A 35 24.05 -6.38 -12.33
N PRO A 36 24.18 -7.52 -13.05
CA PRO A 36 23.76 -8.83 -12.54
C PRO A 36 24.32 -9.22 -11.17
N ASP A 37 25.57 -8.83 -10.87
CA ASP A 37 26.26 -9.13 -9.62
C ASP A 37 26.30 -7.94 -8.63
N ASP A 38 25.48 -6.92 -8.87
CA ASP A 38 25.39 -5.77 -7.98
C ASP A 38 24.62 -6.13 -6.71
N ILE A 39 25.29 -6.00 -5.58
CA ILE A 39 24.70 -6.20 -4.26
C ILE A 39 23.48 -5.29 -4.04
N GLN A 40 23.49 -4.07 -4.58
CA GLN A 40 22.35 -3.15 -4.52
C GLN A 40 21.15 -3.72 -5.28
N GLY A 41 21.37 -4.29 -6.47
CA GLY A 41 20.33 -4.94 -7.26
C GLY A 41 19.71 -6.15 -6.55
N HIS A 42 20.52 -6.93 -5.83
CA HIS A 42 20.02 -8.04 -5.00
C HIS A 42 19.13 -7.55 -3.86
N TYR A 43 19.56 -6.53 -3.13
CA TYR A 43 18.77 -5.94 -2.05
C TYR A 43 17.50 -5.25 -2.59
N ALA A 44 17.57 -4.56 -3.72
CA ALA A 44 16.43 -3.92 -4.35
C ALA A 44 15.36 -4.95 -4.75
N LYS A 45 15.76 -6.11 -5.29
CA LYS A 45 14.83 -7.23 -5.59
C LYS A 45 14.16 -7.79 -4.33
N LYS A 46 14.93 -8.01 -3.26
CA LYS A 46 14.37 -8.45 -1.98
C LYS A 46 13.42 -7.43 -1.38
N PHE A 47 13.78 -6.15 -1.45
CA PHE A 47 12.95 -5.07 -0.96
C PHE A 47 11.66 -4.96 -1.77
N LEU A 48 11.72 -5.06 -3.11
CA LEU A 48 10.54 -5.11 -3.97
C LEU A 48 9.59 -6.25 -3.55
N ALA A 49 10.11 -7.45 -3.29
CA ALA A 49 9.30 -8.56 -2.82
C ALA A 49 8.57 -8.22 -1.50
N SER A 50 9.27 -7.62 -0.53
CA SER A 50 8.64 -7.19 0.73
C SER A 50 7.61 -6.06 0.56
N VAL A 51 7.84 -5.13 -0.36
CA VAL A 51 6.90 -4.03 -0.66
C VAL A 51 5.62 -4.60 -1.27
N LEU A 52 5.75 -5.53 -2.21
CA LEU A 52 4.60 -6.20 -2.82
C LEU A 52 3.80 -7.03 -1.81
N GLU A 53 4.49 -7.76 -0.93
CA GLU A 53 3.85 -8.52 0.14
C GLU A 53 3.09 -7.59 1.11
N GLN A 54 3.71 -6.50 1.54
CA GLN A 54 3.06 -5.52 2.44
C GLN A 54 1.86 -4.84 1.78
N ALA A 55 1.94 -4.53 0.47
CA ALA A 55 0.83 -3.94 -0.26
C ALA A 55 -0.36 -4.90 -0.31
N GLU A 56 -0.09 -6.19 -0.57
CA GLU A 56 -1.12 -7.23 -0.58
C GLU A 56 -1.74 -7.45 0.81
N GLN A 57 -0.92 -7.49 1.87
CA GLN A 57 -1.42 -7.59 3.24
C GLN A 57 -2.29 -6.37 3.61
N ALA A 58 -1.89 -5.16 3.23
CA ALA A 58 -2.67 -3.95 3.48
C ALA A 58 -4.00 -3.97 2.71
N ARG A 59 -4.02 -4.46 1.46
CA ARG A 59 -5.27 -4.64 0.69
C ARG A 59 -6.22 -5.62 1.35
N LYS A 60 -5.72 -6.79 1.78
CA LYS A 60 -6.53 -7.78 2.50
C LYS A 60 -7.13 -7.20 3.78
N ARG A 61 -6.32 -6.49 4.58
CA ARG A 61 -6.80 -5.80 5.78
C ARG A 61 -7.88 -4.76 5.45
N LEU A 62 -7.73 -4.01 4.37
CA LEU A 62 -8.73 -3.03 3.94
C LEU A 62 -10.03 -3.71 3.48
N GLU A 63 -9.93 -4.83 2.76
CA GLU A 63 -11.07 -5.64 2.33
C GLU A 63 -11.83 -6.24 3.52
N GLU A 64 -11.12 -6.74 4.53
CA GLU A 64 -11.69 -7.24 5.78
C GLU A 64 -12.36 -6.12 6.61
N LEU A 65 -11.84 -4.89 6.53
CA LEU A 65 -12.36 -3.73 7.25
C LEU A 65 -13.59 -3.12 6.57
N ARG A 66 -13.71 -3.21 5.24
CA ARG A 66 -14.80 -2.59 4.45
C ARG A 66 -16.21 -2.86 5.00
N PRO A 67 -16.59 -4.09 5.41
CA PRO A 67 -17.91 -4.38 5.95
C PRO A 67 -18.22 -3.66 7.28
N THR A 68 -17.20 -3.24 8.02
CA THR A 68 -17.37 -2.57 9.32
C THR A 68 -17.41 -1.05 9.20
N LEU A 69 -17.14 -0.51 8.00
CA LEU A 69 -17.17 0.93 7.78
C LEU A 69 -18.61 1.44 7.80
N PRO A 70 -18.87 2.61 8.40
CA PRO A 70 -20.16 3.25 8.25
C PRO A 70 -20.44 3.45 6.76
N ALA A 71 -21.69 3.25 6.33
CA ALA A 71 -22.10 3.61 4.99
C ALA A 71 -21.65 5.05 4.72
N LYS A 72 -20.88 5.26 3.63
CA LYS A 72 -20.42 6.61 3.27
C LYS A 72 -21.62 7.54 3.40
N PRO A 73 -21.55 8.63 4.17
CA PRO A 73 -22.63 9.59 4.21
C PRO A 73 -22.87 10.01 2.77
N SER A 74 -24.00 9.58 2.20
CA SER A 74 -24.55 10.19 1.01
C SER A 74 -24.61 11.68 1.35
N GLY A 75 -23.74 12.47 0.73
CA GLY A 75 -23.51 13.87 1.07
C GLY A 75 -24.82 14.65 1.14
N PRO A 76 -24.81 15.83 1.78
CA PRO A 76 -26.02 16.62 1.93
C PRO A 76 -26.70 16.83 0.57
N LYS A 77 -27.94 16.35 0.45
CA LYS A 77 -28.87 16.87 -0.54
C LYS A 77 -29.09 18.35 -0.22
N GLY A 78 -28.56 19.23 -1.06
CA GLY A 78 -28.95 20.65 -1.11
C GLY A 78 -28.12 21.57 -0.21
N GLN A 79 -27.48 22.58 -0.83
CA GLN A 79 -28.16 23.84 -1.17
C GLN A 79 -27.60 24.38 -2.49
#